data_AF-A0A316GNM4-F1
#
_entry.id   AF-A0A316GNM4-F1
#
_cell.length_a   1.000
_cell.length_b   1.000
_cell.length_c   1.000
_cell.angle_alpha   90.00
_cell.angle_beta   90.00
_cell.angle_gamma   90.00
#
_symmetry.space_group_name_H-M   'P 1'
#
loop_
_entity.id
_entity.type
_entity.pdbx_description
1 polymer ?
#
loop_
_entity_poly.entity_id
_entity_poly.type
_entity_poly.pdbx_seq_one_letter_code
_entity_poly.pdbx_strand_id
1 'polypeptide(L)'
;MTRGSNTGHAPTPEHVDFAVPSEDWTILKLLTVAYPNVPLRQKFRQSPYLKEVTLRQVLDGPFALNDFLDQCRRESHCGGTSVMRLRDVIEHAAIAMARK
;
A
#
# COMPACT_ATOMS: atom_id res chain seq x y z
N MET A 1 -42.69 -9.08 -23.82
CA MET A 1 -42.06 -9.36 -22.51
C MET A 1 -40.60 -9.75 -22.77
N THR A 2 -39.69 -8.78 -22.79
CA THR A 2 -38.30 -9.00 -23.20
C THR A 2 -37.44 -9.22 -21.96
N ARG A 3 -36.95 -10.44 -21.79
CA ARG A 3 -36.14 -10.88 -20.65
C ARG A 3 -34.69 -10.44 -20.89
N GLY A 4 -34.30 -9.30 -20.31
CA GLY A 4 -32.92 -8.82 -20.32
C GLY A 4 -32.04 -9.75 -19.50
N SER A 5 -31.17 -10.51 -20.17
CA SER A 5 -30.13 -11.30 -19.53
C SER A 5 -28.95 -10.37 -19.26
N ASN A 6 -28.89 -9.79 -18.06
CA ASN A 6 -27.75 -9.01 -17.60
C ASN A 6 -26.73 -10.01 -17.04
N THR A 7 -25.85 -10.54 -17.89
CA THR A 7 -24.68 -11.30 -17.46
C THR A 7 -23.75 -10.33 -16.74
N GLY A 8 -23.88 -10.25 -15.42
CA GLY A 8 -22.90 -9.66 -14.54
C GLY A 8 -21.60 -10.44 -14.67
N HIS A 9 -20.72 -9.99 -15.57
CA HIS A 9 -19.31 -10.37 -15.53
C HIS A 9 -18.76 -9.84 -14.21
N ALA A 10 -18.53 -10.74 -13.26
CA ALA A 10 -17.65 -10.44 -12.14
C ALA A 10 -16.29 -10.03 -12.72
N PRO A 11 -15.69 -8.90 -12.29
CA PRO A 11 -14.35 -8.56 -12.73
C PRO A 11 -13.41 -9.67 -12.25
N THR A 12 -12.78 -10.39 -13.18
CA THR A 12 -11.73 -11.36 -12.85
C THR A 12 -10.52 -10.62 -12.26
N PRO A 13 -9.83 -11.18 -11.25
CA PRO A 13 -8.83 -10.46 -10.46
C PRO A 13 -7.44 -10.38 -11.12
N GLU A 14 -7.31 -10.65 -12.42
CA GLU A 14 -6.03 -11.00 -13.06
C GLU A 14 -5.29 -9.84 -13.74
N HIS A 15 -5.90 -8.66 -13.87
CA HIS A 15 -5.21 -7.44 -14.33
C HIS A 15 -5.44 -6.30 -13.35
N VAL A 16 -4.85 -6.40 -12.16
CA VAL A 16 -4.48 -5.18 -11.46
C VAL A 16 -3.27 -4.67 -12.20
N ASP A 17 -3.45 -3.69 -13.08
CA ASP A 17 -2.36 -2.82 -13.53
C ASP A 17 -1.75 -2.24 -12.24
N PHE A 18 -0.73 -2.92 -11.72
CA PHE A 18 0.03 -2.44 -10.57
C PHE A 18 0.70 -1.17 -11.04
N ALA A 19 0.05 -0.04 -10.77
CA ALA A 19 0.58 1.25 -11.15
C ALA A 19 1.98 1.35 -10.57
N VAL A 20 2.97 1.57 -11.45
CA VAL A 20 4.37 1.59 -11.06
C VAL A 20 4.53 2.66 -9.98
N PRO A 21 4.96 2.29 -8.76
CA PRO A 21 5.09 3.26 -7.69
C PRO A 21 6.13 4.33 -8.04
N SER A 22 5.91 5.55 -7.55
CA SER A 22 6.86 6.66 -7.66
C SER A 22 7.37 7.01 -6.26
N GLU A 23 8.59 7.51 -6.16
CA GLU A 23 9.19 7.92 -4.89
C GLU A 23 8.37 9.02 -4.19
N ASP A 24 7.74 9.91 -4.97
CA ASP A 24 6.89 10.99 -4.45
C ASP A 24 5.52 10.52 -3.95
N TRP A 25 5.18 9.24 -4.11
CA TRP A 25 3.91 8.72 -3.62
C TRP A 25 3.95 8.60 -2.11
N THR A 26 2.87 9.05 -1.49
CA THR A 26 2.63 8.81 -0.07
C THR A 26 2.39 7.33 0.17
N ILE A 27 2.72 6.84 1.36
CA ILE A 27 2.48 5.43 1.71
C ILE A 27 0.98 5.09 1.60
N LEU A 28 0.08 6.03 1.91
CA LEU A 28 -1.34 5.84 1.68
C LEU A 28 -1.67 5.65 0.19
N LYS A 29 -1.10 6.48 -0.69
CA LYS A 29 -1.34 6.38 -2.13
C LYS A 29 -0.79 5.05 -2.68
N LEU A 30 0.39 4.65 -2.23
CA LEU A 30 0.99 3.35 -2.54
C LEU A 30 0.03 2.20 -2.18
N LEU A 31 -0.48 2.19 -0.95
CA LEU A 31 -1.41 1.17 -0.45
C LEU A 31 -2.77 1.18 -1.15
N THR A 32 -3.20 2.34 -1.65
CA THR A 32 -4.53 2.46 -2.27
C THR A 32 -4.49 2.12 -3.75
N VAL A 33 -3.42 2.49 -4.46
CA VAL A 33 -3.30 2.36 -5.91
C VAL A 33 -2.57 1.08 -6.29
N ALA A 34 -1.35 0.88 -5.76
CA ALA A 34 -0.52 -0.26 -6.14
C ALA A 34 -0.85 -1.51 -5.30
N TYR A 35 -1.26 -1.36 -4.04
CA TYR A 35 -1.48 -2.49 -3.13
C TYR A 35 -2.86 -2.52 -2.46
N PRO A 36 -3.98 -2.34 -3.21
CA PRO A 36 -5.32 -2.19 -2.63
C PRO A 36 -5.76 -3.41 -1.82
N ASN A 37 -5.27 -4.60 -2.18
CA ASN A 37 -5.65 -5.88 -1.59
C ASN A 37 -4.86 -6.26 -0.33
N VAL A 38 -3.90 -5.43 0.12
CA VAL A 38 -3.11 -5.75 1.32
C VAL A 38 -3.98 -5.64 2.57
N PRO A 39 -4.14 -6.72 3.36
CA PRO A 39 -5.03 -6.73 4.51
C PRO A 39 -4.44 -5.89 5.65
N LEU A 40 -4.80 -4.61 5.67
CA LEU A 40 -4.49 -3.66 6.74
C LEU A 40 -5.78 -3.23 7.41
N ARG A 41 -5.71 -2.95 8.72
CA ARG A 41 -6.86 -2.40 9.45
C ARG A 41 -7.29 -1.06 8.82
N GLN A 42 -8.59 -0.89 8.63
CA GLN A 42 -9.15 0.34 8.05
C GLN A 42 -8.73 1.60 8.83
N LYS A 43 -8.74 1.54 10.17
CA LYS A 43 -8.26 2.64 11.03
C LYS A 43 -6.79 3.01 10.76
N PHE A 44 -5.95 2.02 10.47
CA PHE A 44 -4.55 2.27 10.12
C PHE A 44 -4.42 2.93 8.75
N ARG A 45 -5.19 2.50 7.75
CA ARG A 45 -5.25 3.19 6.43
C ARG A 45 -5.76 4.64 6.52
N GLN A 46 -6.47 4.99 7.58
CA GLN A 46 -6.94 6.35 7.83
C GLN A 46 -5.96 7.19 8.65
N SER A 47 -4.82 6.63 9.08
CA SER A 47 -3.83 7.38 9.84
C SER A 47 -3.33 8.58 9.01
N PRO A 48 -3.28 9.78 9.61
CA PRO A 48 -2.72 10.96 8.95
C PRO A 48 -1.24 10.76 8.61
N TYR A 49 -0.51 9.96 9.39
CA TYR A 49 0.91 9.70 9.18
C TYR A 49 1.18 9.08 7.79
N LEU A 50 0.33 8.16 7.33
CA LEU A 50 0.48 7.53 6.01
C LEU A 50 0.23 8.50 4.84
N LYS A 51 -0.44 9.64 5.09
CA LYS A 51 -0.69 10.69 4.08
C LYS A 51 0.47 11.65 3.93
N GLU A 52 1.29 11.79 4.97
CA GLU A 52 2.40 12.74 5.00
C GLU A 52 3.70 12.10 4.55
N VAL A 53 3.91 10.83 4.92
CA VAL A 53 5.16 10.12 4.60
C VAL A 53 5.15 9.63 3.16
N THR A 54 6.21 9.97 2.41
CA THR A 54 6.44 9.51 1.04
C THR A 54 7.36 8.29 0.99
N LEU A 55 7.25 7.53 -0.10
CA LEU A 55 8.12 6.39 -0.35
C LEU A 55 9.60 6.81 -0.41
N ARG A 56 9.89 7.99 -0.97
CA ARG A 56 11.21 8.61 -0.96
C ARG A 56 11.77 8.73 0.45
N GLN A 57 10.99 9.30 1.38
CA GLN A 57 11.43 9.49 2.76
C GLN A 57 11.72 8.15 3.46
N VAL A 58 10.92 7.12 3.16
CA VAL A 58 11.10 5.79 3.74
C VAL A 58 12.31 5.06 3.14
N LEU A 59 12.69 5.38 1.90
CA LEU A 59 13.82 4.79 1.20
C LEU A 59 15.10 5.65 1.25
N ASP A 60 15.04 6.84 1.85
CA ASP A 60 16.13 7.83 1.89
C ASP A 60 17.40 7.30 2.58
N GLY A 61 17.26 6.33 3.48
CA GLY A 61 18.39 5.71 4.15
C GLY A 61 18.10 4.35 4.79
N PRO A 62 19.15 3.62 5.19
CA PRO A 62 19.04 2.26 5.72
C PRO A 62 18.22 2.16 7.02
N PHE A 63 18.08 3.27 7.75
CA PHE A 63 17.31 3.35 8.98
C PHE A 63 15.92 3.96 8.80
N ALA A 64 15.66 4.68 7.70
CA ALA A 64 14.42 5.43 7.52
C ALA A 64 13.18 4.53 7.44
N LEU A 65 13.30 3.36 6.80
CA LEU A 65 12.28 2.33 6.81
C LEU A 65 11.98 1.85 8.24
N ASN A 66 13.00 1.51 9.02
CA ASN A 66 12.81 1.01 10.37
C ASN A 66 12.20 2.08 11.29
N ASP A 67 12.64 3.33 11.17
CA ASP A 67 12.08 4.45 11.93
C ASP A 67 10.60 4.69 11.61
N PHE A 68 10.25 4.66 10.32
CA PHE A 68 8.86 4.72 9.87
C PHE A 68 8.02 3.56 10.42
N LEU A 69 8.55 2.32 10.41
CA LEU A 69 7.86 1.15 10.93
C LEU A 69 7.70 1.20 12.46
N ASP A 70 8.69 1.72 13.19
CA ASP A 70 8.61 1.91 14.64
C ASP A 70 7.65 3.03 15.00
N GLN A 71 7.59 4.12 14.24
CA GLN A 71 6.56 5.15 14.39
C GLN A 71 5.17 4.58 14.13
N CYS A 72 5.01 3.73 13.11
CA CYS A 72 3.76 3.01 12.87
C CYS A 72 3.39 2.14 14.09
N ARG A 73 4.33 1.41 14.70
CA ARG A 73 4.07 0.57 15.89
C ARG A 73 3.56 1.34 17.10
N ARG A 74 3.90 2.63 17.22
CA ARG A 74 3.42 3.49 18.32
C ARG A 74 1.94 3.85 18.15
N GLU A 75 1.37 3.71 16.96
CA GLU A 75 -0.05 3.90 16.74
C GLU A 75 -0.86 2.72 17.25
N SER A 76 -1.87 3.00 18.08
CA SER A 76 -2.80 2.03 18.70
C SER A 76 -3.55 1.13 17.70
N HIS A 77 -3.47 1.45 16.41
CA HIS A 77 -4.15 0.74 15.32
C HIS A 77 -3.19 -0.04 14.41
N CYS A 78 -1.87 0.08 14.62
CA CYS A 78 -0.87 -0.68 13.90
C CYS A 78 -0.40 -1.87 14.74
N GLY A 79 -0.86 -3.08 14.36
CA GLY A 79 -0.36 -4.32 14.96
C GLY A 79 0.95 -4.79 14.30
N GLY A 80 1.66 -5.71 14.95
CA GLY A 80 2.89 -6.31 14.40
C GLY A 80 2.71 -6.90 13.01
N THR A 81 1.56 -7.52 12.73
CA THR A 81 1.22 -8.02 11.39
C THR A 81 1.08 -6.90 10.36
N SER A 82 0.45 -5.78 10.72
CA SER A 82 0.32 -4.62 9.81
C SER A 82 1.68 -4.08 9.42
N VAL A 83 2.60 -3.97 10.38
CA VAL A 83 3.97 -3.49 10.19
C VAL A 83 4.76 -4.42 9.27
N MET A 84 4.66 -5.73 9.49
CA MET A 84 5.31 -6.73 8.64
C MET A 84 4.81 -6.65 7.19
N ARG A 85 3.49 -6.48 7.00
CA ARG A 85 2.90 -6.30 5.66
C ARG A 85 3.32 -4.98 5.01
N LEU A 86 3.43 -3.92 5.81
CA LEU A 86 3.86 -2.61 5.33
C LEU A 86 5.30 -2.67 4.81
N ARG A 87 6.19 -3.34 5.55
CA ARG A 87 7.56 -3.59 5.15
C ARG A 87 7.64 -4.33 3.81
N ASP A 88 6.90 -5.43 3.70
CA ASP A 88 6.84 -6.26 2.48
C ASP A 88 6.38 -5.44 1.26
N VAL A 89 5.34 -4.60 1.43
CA VAL A 89 4.87 -3.67 0.40
C VAL A 89 5.93 -2.67 -0.02
N ILE A 90 6.64 -2.08 0.94
CA ILE A 90 7.67 -1.07 0.65
C ILE A 90 8.87 -1.71 -0.06
N GLU A 91 9.32 -2.88 0.38
CA GLU A 91 10.40 -3.63 -0.26
C GLU A 91 10.02 -4.03 -1.69
N HIS A 92 8.80 -4.53 -1.91
CA HIS A 92 8.29 -4.81 -3.26
C HIS A 92 8.20 -3.56 -4.13
N ALA A 93 7.74 -2.43 -3.57
CA ALA A 93 7.69 -1.16 -4.30
C ALA A 93 9.08 -0.68 -4.69
N ALA A 94 10.07 -0.77 -3.79
CA ALA A 94 11.45 -0.42 -4.07
C ALA A 94 12.05 -1.29 -5.19
N ILE A 95 11.83 -2.60 -5.15
CA ILE A 95 12.27 -3.52 -6.21
C ILE A 95 11.60 -3.20 -7.55
N ALA A 96 10.31 -2.88 -7.55
CA ALA A 96 9.57 -2.51 -8.75
C ALA A 96 10.13 -1.22 -9.39
N MET A 97 10.52 -0.23 -8.57
CA MET A 97 11.15 1.00 -9.04
C MET A 97 12.57 0.77 -9.58
N ALA A 98 13.36 -0.11 -8.96
CA ALA A 98 14.73 -0.41 -9.38
C ALA A 98 14.82 -1.17 -10.72
N ARG A 99 13.72 -1.78 -11.18
CA ARG A 99 13.63 -2.48 -12.47
C ARG A 99 13.21 -1.58 -13.64
N LYS A 100 12.92 -0.31 -13.37
CA LYS A 100 12.57 0.71 -14.37
C LYS A 100 13.84 1.36 -14.92
#